data_AF-A0A939Y0G6-F1
#
_entry.id   AF-A0A939Y0G6-F1
#
_cell.length_a   1.000
_cell.length_b   1.000
_cell.length_c   1.000
_cell.angle_alpha   90.00
_cell.angle_beta   90.00
_cell.angle_gamma   90.00
#
_symmetry.space_group_name_H-M   'P 1'
#
loop_
_entity.id
_entity.type
_entity.pdbx_description
1 polymer ?
#
loop_
_entity_poly.entity_id
_entity_poly.type
_entity_poly.pdbx_seq_one_letter_code
_entity_poly.pdbx_strand_id
1 'polypeptide(L)'
;MKYGYFDDKAREYVITTPHTPYPWINYLGSENFFSLISNTAGGYCFYRDARLRRIIRYRYNSLPADNGGRYYYIKDGDAVWNPGWKPVKTDLDAYSCRHGMGYTVIEGKKNGLSARQLCFVPLGINAEVHRITLSNESSSSKDVILTGAVEFCLW
;
A
#
# COMPACT_ATOMS: atom_id res chain seq x y z
N MET A 1 8.65 -5.57 -22.30
CA MET A 1 8.91 -5.82 -20.87
C MET A 1 7.59 -6.03 -20.14
N LYS A 2 7.53 -6.89 -19.12
CA LYS A 2 6.34 -7.11 -18.27
C LYS A 2 6.68 -6.67 -16.83
N TYR A 3 5.71 -6.10 -16.12
CA TYR A 3 5.85 -5.60 -14.74
C TYR A 3 5.02 -6.42 -13.74
N GLY A 4 4.37 -7.49 -14.22
CA GLY A 4 3.45 -8.32 -13.48
C GLY A 4 2.80 -9.41 -14.35
N TYR A 5 1.89 -10.17 -13.76
CA TYR A 5 1.16 -11.27 -14.39
C TYR A 5 -0.20 -11.51 -13.71
N PHE A 6 -1.10 -12.23 -14.38
CA PHE A 6 -2.37 -12.68 -13.79
C PHE A 6 -2.18 -13.96 -12.99
N ASP A 7 -2.75 -14.00 -11.80
CA ASP A 7 -2.94 -15.21 -11.00
C ASP A 7 -4.44 -15.54 -11.03
N ASP A 8 -4.84 -16.33 -12.02
CA ASP A 8 -6.26 -16.63 -12.29
C ASP A 8 -6.90 -17.39 -11.14
N LYS A 9 -6.13 -18.24 -10.43
CA LYS A 9 -6.61 -19.01 -9.29
C LYS A 9 -6.93 -18.09 -8.12
N ALA A 10 -6.07 -17.10 -7.84
CA ALA A 10 -6.31 -16.10 -6.81
C ALA A 10 -7.30 -15.01 -7.26
N ARG A 11 -7.53 -14.88 -8.58
CA ARG A 11 -8.25 -13.77 -9.22
C ARG A 11 -7.57 -12.43 -8.92
N GLU A 12 -6.25 -12.41 -9.07
CA GLU A 12 -5.39 -11.26 -8.80
C GLU A 12 -4.57 -10.87 -10.01
N TYR A 13 -4.20 -9.59 -10.07
CA TYR A 13 -3.06 -9.15 -10.86
C TYR A 13 -1.86 -8.92 -9.94
N VAL A 14 -0.76 -9.63 -10.20
CA VAL A 14 0.47 -9.61 -9.39
C VAL A 14 1.49 -8.71 -10.05
N ILE A 15 1.84 -7.60 -9.40
CA ILE A 15 2.88 -6.64 -9.78
C ILE A 15 4.16 -7.01 -9.04
N THR A 16 5.25 -7.25 -9.78
CA THR A 16 6.50 -7.78 -9.22
C THR A 16 7.61 -6.74 -9.04
N THR A 17 7.33 -5.48 -9.39
CA THR A 17 8.27 -4.36 -9.22
C THR A 17 7.53 -3.08 -8.86
N PRO A 18 8.08 -2.23 -7.98
CA PRO A 18 7.46 -0.94 -7.67
C PRO A 18 7.67 0.08 -8.81
N HIS A 19 8.54 -0.22 -9.78
CA HIS A 19 8.90 0.63 -10.91
C HIS A 19 8.01 0.37 -12.14
N THR A 20 6.70 0.47 -11.96
CA THR A 20 5.74 0.37 -13.08
C THR A 20 5.82 1.61 -13.99
N PRO A 21 5.41 1.53 -15.27
CA PRO A 21 5.44 2.68 -16.19
C PRO A 21 4.59 3.86 -15.73
N TYR A 22 3.56 3.56 -14.93
CA TYR A 22 2.69 4.51 -14.26
C TYR A 22 2.16 3.85 -12.98
N PRO A 23 1.73 4.60 -11.95
CA PRO A 23 1.05 4.01 -10.79
C PRO A 23 -0.16 3.18 -11.24
N TRP A 24 -0.18 1.90 -10.89
CA TRP A 24 -1.30 1.01 -11.16
C TRP A 24 -2.14 0.91 -9.90
N ILE A 25 -3.45 1.10 -10.04
CA ILE A 25 -4.36 1.22 -8.91
C ILE A 25 -5.37 0.08 -8.85
N ASN A 26 -5.92 -0.12 -7.67
CA ASN A 26 -7.13 -0.89 -7.41
C ASN A 26 -8.18 -0.02 -6.71
N TYR A 27 -9.42 -0.48 -6.76
CA TYR A 27 -10.55 0.07 -6.01
C TYR A 27 -10.93 -0.87 -4.88
N LEU A 28 -11.10 -0.32 -3.68
CA LEU A 28 -11.62 -1.04 -2.52
C LEU A 28 -13.01 -0.50 -2.17
N GLY A 29 -13.89 -1.40 -1.72
CA GLY A 29 -15.26 -1.08 -1.33
C GLY A 29 -16.27 -1.24 -2.46
N SER A 30 -17.48 -1.64 -2.09
CA SER A 30 -18.57 -1.96 -3.03
C SER A 30 -19.91 -1.32 -2.66
N GLU A 31 -19.94 -0.47 -1.63
CA GLU A 31 -21.18 0.14 -1.11
C GLU A 31 -21.05 1.66 -0.98
N ASN A 32 -20.76 2.18 0.21
CA ASN A 32 -20.74 3.61 0.46
C ASN A 32 -19.33 4.17 0.68
N PHE A 33 -18.39 3.35 1.12
CA PHE A 33 -17.00 3.76 1.38
C PHE A 33 -16.10 3.20 0.29
N PHE A 34 -15.28 4.06 -0.29
CA PHE A 34 -14.42 3.70 -1.41
C PHE A 34 -12.99 4.15 -1.18
N SER A 35 -12.06 3.42 -1.77
CA SER A 35 -10.64 3.71 -1.72
C SER A 35 -10.00 3.48 -3.07
N LEU A 36 -9.18 4.44 -3.52
CA LEU A 36 -8.21 4.21 -4.58
C LEU A 36 -6.88 3.87 -3.92
N ILE A 37 -6.28 2.74 -4.26
CA ILE A 37 -4.97 2.34 -3.74
C ILE A 37 -4.02 1.94 -4.86
N SER A 38 -2.84 2.57 -4.92
CA SER A 38 -1.81 2.22 -5.90
C SER A 38 -0.95 1.04 -5.44
N ASN A 39 -0.16 0.49 -6.36
CA ASN A 39 0.84 -0.54 -6.07
C ASN A 39 1.88 -0.12 -5.03
N THR A 40 2.10 1.18 -4.84
CA THR A 40 2.98 1.74 -3.81
C THR A 40 2.22 2.38 -2.64
N ALA A 41 1.00 1.90 -2.37
CA ALA A 41 0.10 2.34 -1.29
C ALA A 41 -0.39 3.80 -1.35
N GLY A 42 -0.21 4.45 -2.50
CA GLY A 42 -0.70 5.79 -2.77
C GLY A 42 -2.21 5.84 -3.00
N GLY A 43 -2.77 7.05 -3.06
CA GLY A 43 -4.20 7.30 -3.28
C GLY A 43 -4.92 7.84 -2.05
N TYR A 44 -6.24 7.67 -2.02
CA TYR A 44 -7.11 8.21 -0.96
C TYR A 44 -8.38 7.39 -0.79
N CYS A 45 -9.16 7.73 0.24
CA CYS A 45 -10.49 7.17 0.51
C CYS A 45 -11.54 8.27 0.74
N PHE A 46 -12.80 7.91 0.53
CA PHE A 46 -13.95 8.82 0.64
C PHE A 46 -15.23 8.06 0.95
N TYR A 47 -16.22 8.76 1.50
CA TYR A 47 -17.55 8.23 1.78
C TYR A 47 -18.58 8.83 0.80
N ARG A 48 -19.08 8.02 -0.13
CA ARG A 48 -20.06 8.29 -1.19
C ARG A 48 -19.62 9.30 -2.25
N ASP A 49 -19.14 10.48 -1.84
CA ASP A 49 -18.78 11.58 -2.72
C ASP A 49 -17.29 11.93 -2.60
N ALA A 50 -16.52 11.72 -3.67
CA ALA A 50 -15.08 11.95 -3.71
C ALA A 50 -14.67 13.44 -3.70
N ARG A 51 -15.62 14.37 -3.93
CA ARG A 51 -15.43 15.82 -3.83
C ARG A 51 -15.87 16.35 -2.48
N LEU A 52 -17.03 15.93 -1.99
CA LEU A 52 -17.66 16.51 -0.81
C LEU A 52 -17.38 15.75 0.50
N ARG A 53 -16.81 14.54 0.44
CA ARG A 53 -16.60 13.68 1.62
C ARG A 53 -15.30 12.87 1.53
N ARG A 54 -14.25 13.52 1.04
CA ARG A 54 -12.90 12.94 0.99
C ARG A 54 -12.25 12.94 2.37
N ILE A 55 -11.60 11.84 2.74
CA ILE A 55 -11.01 11.65 4.06
C ILE A 55 -9.50 11.88 4.03
N ILE A 56 -8.80 11.23 3.10
CA ILE A 56 -7.34 11.35 2.94
C ILE A 56 -7.03 12.23 1.72
N ARG A 57 -6.05 13.11 1.83
CA ARG A 57 -5.58 13.99 0.75
C ARG A 57 -4.76 13.20 -0.26
N TYR A 58 -4.95 13.52 -1.54
CA TYR A 58 -4.11 13.03 -2.63
C TYR A 58 -3.80 14.15 -3.61
N ARG A 59 -2.56 14.19 -4.10
CA ARG A 59 -2.09 15.20 -5.06
C ARG A 59 -1.96 14.55 -6.44
N TYR A 60 -2.90 14.86 -7.32
CA TYR A 60 -2.75 14.55 -8.74
C TYR A 60 -1.60 15.35 -9.34
N ASN A 61 -0.92 14.78 -10.35
CA ASN A 61 0.26 15.40 -10.99
C ASN A 61 1.37 15.83 -10.01
N SER A 62 1.53 15.08 -8.91
CA SER A 62 2.66 15.30 -7.99
C SER A 62 3.99 14.96 -8.66
N LEU A 63 5.08 15.56 -8.19
CA LEU A 63 6.44 15.25 -8.61
C LEU A 63 7.23 14.77 -7.37
N PRO A 64 7.59 13.47 -7.27
CA PRO A 64 7.22 12.37 -8.17
C PRO A 64 5.71 12.03 -8.10
N ALA A 65 5.20 11.36 -9.13
CA ALA A 65 3.81 10.91 -9.17
C ALA A 65 3.52 9.94 -8.02
N ASP A 66 2.28 9.95 -7.52
CA ASP A 66 1.80 9.02 -6.49
C ASP A 66 2.67 9.08 -5.22
N ASN A 67 2.81 10.30 -4.68
CA ASN A 67 3.56 10.59 -3.45
C ASN A 67 2.62 11.12 -2.36
N GLY A 68 1.75 10.24 -1.88
CA GLY A 68 0.75 10.50 -0.84
C GLY A 68 -0.22 9.33 -0.76
N GLY A 69 -0.38 8.75 0.42
CA GLY A 69 -1.10 7.49 0.60
C GLY A 69 -1.15 7.03 2.05
N ARG A 70 -1.20 5.71 2.24
CA ARG A 70 -1.17 5.09 3.57
C ARG A 70 0.18 4.42 3.77
N TYR A 71 1.01 5.05 4.58
CA TYR A 71 2.39 4.66 4.75
C TYR A 71 2.65 4.05 6.11
N TYR A 72 3.56 3.07 6.10
CA TYR A 72 3.96 2.30 7.27
C TYR A 72 5.48 2.29 7.27
N TYR A 73 6.06 3.30 7.91
CA TYR A 73 7.50 3.44 8.04
C TYR A 73 7.99 2.40 9.03
N ILE A 74 8.94 1.59 8.59
CA ILE A 74 9.60 0.58 9.40
C ILE A 74 11.04 1.07 9.61
N LYS A 75 11.40 1.29 10.87
CA LYS A 75 12.79 1.53 11.28
C LYS A 75 13.38 0.24 11.85
N ASP A 76 14.45 -0.24 11.24
CA ASP A 76 15.21 -1.44 11.63
C ASP A 76 16.71 -1.09 11.59
N GLY A 77 17.30 -0.85 12.76
CA GLY A 77 18.62 -0.23 12.88
C GLY A 77 18.67 1.17 12.25
N ASP A 78 19.61 1.38 11.34
CA ASP A 78 19.79 2.63 10.58
C ASP A 78 18.89 2.72 9.35
N ALA A 79 18.24 1.62 8.95
CA ALA A 79 17.38 1.59 7.79
C ALA A 79 15.97 2.06 8.13
N VAL A 80 15.46 3.01 7.35
CA VAL A 80 14.03 3.37 7.30
C VAL A 80 13.49 2.96 5.95
N TRP A 81 12.39 2.21 5.91
CA TRP A 81 11.81 1.71 4.67
C TRP A 81 10.29 1.58 4.77
N ASN A 82 9.63 1.33 3.65
CA ASN A 82 8.19 1.08 3.58
C ASN A 82 7.94 -0.21 2.77
N PRO A 83 6.89 -0.99 3.09
CA PRO A 83 6.56 -2.21 2.35
C PRO A 83 6.35 -1.94 0.85
N GLY A 84 5.70 -0.82 0.53
CA GLY A 84 5.42 -0.37 -0.83
C GLY A 84 6.54 0.42 -1.52
N TRP A 85 7.78 0.36 -1.03
CA TRP A 85 8.95 1.11 -1.49
C TRP A 85 8.84 2.64 -1.30
N LYS A 86 7.80 3.29 -1.84
CA LYS A 86 7.49 4.69 -1.55
C LYS A 86 6.99 4.86 -0.11
N PRO A 87 7.16 6.06 0.49
CA PRO A 87 7.77 7.27 -0.09
C PRO A 87 9.29 7.33 0.06
N VAL A 88 9.87 6.49 0.91
CA VAL A 88 11.30 6.55 1.27
C VAL A 88 12.20 6.10 0.13
N LYS A 89 11.72 5.19 -0.72
CA LYS A 89 12.44 4.60 -1.86
C LYS A 89 13.71 3.85 -1.49
N THR A 90 13.84 3.42 -0.24
CA THR A 90 14.89 2.49 0.19
C THR A 90 14.79 1.21 -0.63
N ASP A 91 15.91 0.77 -1.20
CA ASP A 91 15.97 -0.47 -1.97
C ASP A 91 15.51 -1.64 -1.13
N LEU A 92 14.58 -2.43 -1.67
CA LEU A 92 14.01 -3.61 -1.02
C LEU A 92 14.67 -4.87 -1.57
N ASP A 93 14.86 -5.87 -0.71
CA ASP A 93 15.41 -7.16 -1.09
C ASP A 93 14.38 -7.98 -1.90
N ALA A 94 13.09 -7.73 -1.64
CA ALA A 94 11.97 -8.24 -2.42
C ALA A 94 10.77 -7.30 -2.33
N TYR A 95 9.97 -7.26 -3.39
CA TYR A 95 8.71 -6.52 -3.45
C TYR A 95 7.67 -7.30 -4.25
N SER A 96 6.40 -7.23 -3.83
CA SER A 96 5.26 -7.55 -4.69
C SER A 96 4.03 -6.74 -4.28
N CYS A 97 3.13 -6.50 -5.23
CA CYS A 97 1.79 -5.99 -4.97
C CYS A 97 0.77 -6.87 -5.69
N ARG A 98 -0.27 -7.33 -4.99
CA ARG A 98 -1.38 -8.11 -5.53
C ARG A 98 -2.64 -7.28 -5.45
N HIS A 99 -3.22 -6.96 -6.59
CA HIS A 99 -4.54 -6.35 -6.68
C HIS A 99 -5.58 -7.44 -6.91
N GLY A 100 -6.44 -7.68 -5.91
CA GLY A 100 -7.55 -8.61 -5.97
C GLY A 100 -8.90 -7.90 -6.03
N MET A 101 -9.98 -8.66 -5.94
CA MET A 101 -11.35 -8.13 -5.95
C MET A 101 -11.68 -7.42 -4.63
N GLY A 102 -11.58 -6.09 -4.59
CA GLY A 102 -11.92 -5.27 -3.42
C GLY A 102 -10.86 -5.26 -2.30
N TYR A 103 -9.68 -5.85 -2.55
CA TYR A 103 -8.54 -5.84 -1.65
C TYR A 103 -7.21 -5.69 -2.40
N THR A 104 -6.20 -5.17 -1.70
CA THR A 104 -4.83 -5.09 -2.19
C THR A 104 -3.88 -5.60 -1.12
N VAL A 105 -2.84 -6.33 -1.54
CA VAL A 105 -1.75 -6.75 -0.68
C VAL A 105 -0.45 -6.18 -1.22
N ILE A 106 0.32 -5.48 -0.39
CA ILE A 106 1.67 -5.02 -0.71
C ILE A 106 2.65 -5.71 0.23
N GLU A 107 3.69 -6.31 -0.31
CA GLU A 107 4.72 -7.00 0.44
C GLU A 107 6.09 -6.45 0.09
N GLY A 108 6.86 -6.08 1.11
CA GLY A 108 8.25 -5.66 0.98
C GLY A 108 9.12 -6.40 1.98
N LYS A 109 10.38 -6.66 1.61
CA LYS A 109 11.38 -7.26 2.49
C LYS A 109 12.63 -6.39 2.53
N LYS A 110 13.19 -6.21 3.72
CA LYS A 110 14.48 -5.56 3.90
C LYS A 110 15.23 -6.15 5.10
N ASN A 111 16.52 -6.43 4.93
CA ASN A 111 17.43 -6.85 6.01
C ASN A 111 16.93 -8.07 6.80
N GLY A 112 16.25 -9.02 6.13
CA GLY A 112 15.68 -10.20 6.79
C GLY A 112 14.37 -9.95 7.55
N LEU A 113 13.74 -8.78 7.40
CA LEU A 113 12.40 -8.50 7.92
C LEU A 113 11.42 -8.37 6.73
N SER A 114 10.36 -9.18 6.72
CA SER A 114 9.28 -9.02 5.74
C SER A 114 8.09 -8.29 6.35
N ALA A 115 7.44 -7.46 5.54
CA ALA A 115 6.27 -6.70 5.91
C ALA A 115 5.17 -6.89 4.86
N ARG A 116 4.02 -7.39 5.31
CA ARG A 116 2.83 -7.63 4.48
C ARG A 116 1.71 -6.69 4.91
N GLN A 117 1.29 -5.81 3.99
CA GLN A 117 0.19 -4.87 4.15
C GLN A 117 -1.02 -5.34 3.34
N LEU A 118 -2.05 -5.85 4.00
CA LEU A 118 -3.36 -6.12 3.39
C LEU A 118 -4.30 -4.93 3.65
N CYS A 119 -4.86 -4.36 2.59
CA CYS A 119 -5.84 -3.26 2.62
C CYS A 119 -7.14 -3.68 1.94
N PHE A 120 -8.28 -3.44 2.59
CA PHE A 120 -9.61 -3.69 2.01
C PHE A 120 -10.67 -2.86 2.72
N VAL A 121 -11.85 -2.73 2.12
CA VAL A 121 -13.05 -2.15 2.77
C VAL A 121 -14.01 -3.31 3.06
N PRO A 122 -14.31 -3.61 4.34
CA PRO A 122 -15.22 -4.69 4.68
C PRO A 122 -16.65 -4.41 4.21
N LEU A 123 -17.40 -5.47 3.90
CA LEU A 123 -18.83 -5.38 3.59
C LEU A 123 -19.61 -4.79 4.78
N GLY A 124 -20.53 -3.87 4.50
CA GLY A 124 -21.37 -3.18 5.47
C GLY A 124 -20.65 -2.13 6.30
N ILE A 125 -19.34 -1.92 6.12
CA ILE A 125 -18.53 -1.06 6.99
C ILE A 125 -17.97 0.14 6.21
N ASN A 126 -18.17 1.33 6.78
CA ASN A 126 -17.63 2.57 6.23
C ASN A 126 -16.19 2.84 6.71
N ALA A 127 -15.29 1.90 6.45
CA ALA A 127 -13.87 2.02 6.84
C ALA A 127 -12.95 1.26 5.88
N GLU A 128 -11.75 1.80 5.69
CA GLU A 128 -10.63 1.05 5.10
C GLU A 128 -9.86 0.36 6.24
N VAL A 129 -9.73 -0.97 6.17
CA VAL A 129 -9.01 -1.78 7.16
C VAL A 129 -7.64 -2.15 6.62
N HIS A 130 -6.60 -1.92 7.42
CA HIS A 130 -5.24 -2.36 7.14
C HIS A 130 -4.81 -3.43 8.13
N ARG A 131 -4.27 -4.54 7.62
CA ARG A 131 -3.58 -5.55 8.42
C ARG A 131 -2.11 -5.54 8.03
N ILE A 132 -1.26 -5.16 8.97
CA ILE A 132 0.20 -5.21 8.83
C ILE A 132 0.72 -6.43 9.58
N THR A 133 1.39 -7.32 8.86
CA THR A 133 2.11 -8.46 9.43
C THR A 133 3.60 -8.24 9.22
N LEU A 134 4.37 -8.23 10.32
CA LEU A 134 5.83 -8.23 10.28
C LEU A 134 6.33 -9.63 10.63
N SER A 135 7.22 -10.19 9.82
CA SER A 135 7.84 -11.49 10.07
C SER A 135 9.36 -11.35 10.08
N ASN A 136 9.97 -11.69 11.21
CA ASN A 136 11.42 -11.76 11.31
C ASN A 136 11.91 -13.07 10.66
N GLU A 137 12.63 -12.94 9.56
CA GLU A 137 13.20 -14.05 8.78
C GLU A 137 14.73 -14.11 8.90
N SER A 138 15.33 -13.34 9.83
CA SER A 138 16.75 -13.43 10.15
C SER A 138 17.03 -14.49 11.23
N SER A 139 18.32 -14.73 11.51
CA SER A 139 18.78 -15.61 12.58
C SER A 139 18.91 -14.93 13.95
N SER A 140 18.58 -13.64 14.04
CA SER A 140 18.74 -12.83 15.26
C SER A 140 17.44 -12.11 15.62
N SER A 141 17.27 -11.76 16.88
CA SER A 141 16.16 -10.89 17.31
C SER A 141 16.25 -9.53 16.63
N LYS A 142 15.10 -8.92 16.36
CA LYS A 142 14.98 -7.59 15.76
C LYS A 142 14.15 -6.67 16.65
N ASP A 143 14.68 -5.49 16.90
CA ASP A 143 13.96 -4.38 17.53
C ASP A 143 13.57 -3.37 16.45
N VAL A 144 12.27 -3.22 16.23
CA VAL A 144 11.72 -2.44 15.11
C VAL A 144 10.70 -1.43 15.59
N ILE A 145 10.67 -0.26 14.95
CA ILE A 145 9.63 0.75 15.17
C ILE A 145 8.76 0.81 13.91
N LEU A 146 7.45 0.64 14.10
CA LEU A 146 6.46 0.80 13.05
C LEU A 146 5.67 2.09 13.28
N THR A 147 5.66 2.98 12.28
CA THR A 147 4.94 4.25 12.32
C THR A 147 3.97 4.34 11.15
N GLY A 148 2.66 4.37 11.44
CA GLY A 148 1.62 4.61 10.45
C GLY A 148 1.43 6.11 10.17
N ALA A 149 1.20 6.47 8.91
CA ALA A 149 0.97 7.86 8.51
C ALA A 149 -0.06 7.97 7.38
N VAL A 150 -0.94 8.95 7.52
CA VAL A 150 -1.90 9.41 6.51
C VAL A 150 -2.01 10.93 6.58
N GLU A 151 -2.35 11.58 5.47
CA GLU A 151 -2.60 13.03 5.43
C GLU A 151 -4.10 13.28 5.23
N PHE A 152 -4.78 13.93 6.17
CA PHE A 152 -6.21 14.21 6.05
C PHE A 152 -6.53 15.28 4.99
N CYS A 153 -7.69 15.14 4.35
CA CYS A 153 -8.30 16.15 3.48
C CYS A 153 -9.30 16.99 4.28
N LEU A 154 -9.27 18.31 4.11
CA LEU A 154 -10.24 19.23 4.71
C LEU A 154 -11.24 19.61 3.63
N TRP A 155 -12.20 18.73 3.40
CA TRP A 155 -13.22 18.85 2.36
C TRP A 155 -12.61 19.08 0.97
#